data_AF-A0A4R4U2D8-F1
#
_entry.id   AF-A0A4R4U2D8-F1
#
_cell.length_a   1.000
_cell.length_b   1.000
_cell.length_c   1.000
_cell.angle_alpha   90.00
_cell.angle_beta   90.00
_cell.angle_gamma   90.00
#
_symmetry.space_group_name_H-M   'P 1'
#
loop_
_entity.id
_entity.type
_entity.pdbx_description
1 polymer ?
#
loop_
_entity_poly.entity_id
_entity_poly.type
_entity_poly.pdbx_seq_one_letter_code
_entity_poly.pdbx_strand_id
1 'polypeptide(L)'
;MLTLIEMTPTPVSTGIDTGGLADFLRAFFAPLFLVVVSVVALFFLFTREITRFVQFLILAVAIGVIFYVPNIIEVTAKAIAGALGIT
;
A
#
# COMPACT_ATOMS: atom_id res chain seq x y z
N MET A 1 2.58 -71.58 -2.94
CA MET A 1 2.11 -70.22 -2.61
C MET A 1 2.55 -69.28 -3.72
N LEU A 2 1.77 -69.21 -4.81
CA LEU A 2 2.01 -68.27 -5.91
C LEU A 2 1.29 -66.96 -5.59
N THR A 3 2.04 -65.87 -5.58
CA THR A 3 1.59 -64.52 -5.26
C THR A 3 0.65 -63.99 -6.35
N LEU A 4 -0.56 -63.65 -5.95
CA LEU A 4 -1.57 -62.94 -6.72
C LEU A 4 -1.02 -61.57 -7.15
N ILE A 5 -0.89 -61.33 -8.45
CA ILE A 5 -0.58 -60.00 -9.00
C ILE A 5 -1.84 -59.15 -8.81
N GLU A 6 -1.82 -58.27 -7.83
CA GLU A 6 -2.85 -57.27 -7.58
C GLU A 6 -2.78 -56.23 -8.69
N MET A 7 -3.63 -56.36 -9.71
CA MET A 7 -3.89 -55.27 -10.66
C MET A 7 -4.70 -54.21 -9.92
N THR A 8 -4.02 -53.28 -9.26
CA THR A 8 -4.66 -52.05 -8.79
C THR A 8 -5.13 -51.28 -10.04
N PRO A 9 -6.45 -51.02 -10.19
CA PRO A 9 -6.92 -50.19 -11.29
C PRO A 9 -6.28 -48.81 -11.15
N THR A 10 -5.52 -48.40 -12.16
CA THR A 10 -5.01 -47.03 -12.25
C THR A 10 -6.23 -46.12 -12.24
N PRO A 11 -6.36 -45.16 -11.30
CA PRO A 11 -7.51 -44.29 -11.26
C PRO A 11 -7.53 -43.52 -12.59
N VAL A 12 -8.45 -43.90 -13.47
CA VAL A 12 -8.70 -43.17 -14.69
C VAL A 12 -9.33 -41.87 -14.23
N SER A 13 -8.56 -40.79 -14.37
CA SER A 13 -9.00 -39.43 -14.07
C SER A 13 -10.19 -39.09 -14.97
N THR A 14 -11.41 -39.40 -14.51
CA THR A 14 -12.68 -39.01 -15.14
C THR A 14 -13.01 -37.52 -14.89
N GLY A 15 -12.05 -36.74 -14.41
CA GLY A 15 -12.19 -35.29 -14.22
C GLY A 15 -11.94 -34.55 -15.53
N ILE A 16 -12.75 -33.54 -15.82
CA ILE A 16 -12.53 -32.59 -16.92
C ILE A 16 -11.05 -32.17 -16.92
N ASP A 17 -10.40 -32.30 -18.06
CA ASP A 17 -8.97 -32.03 -18.23
C ASP A 17 -8.72 -30.52 -18.13
N THR A 18 -8.52 -30.06 -16.90
CA THR A 18 -8.34 -28.65 -16.55
C THR A 18 -6.88 -28.20 -16.65
N GLY A 19 -5.96 -29.08 -17.05
CA GLY A 19 -4.55 -28.75 -17.21
C GLY A 19 -4.31 -27.59 -18.18
N GLY A 20 -4.91 -27.65 -19.37
CA GLY A 20 -4.81 -26.58 -20.37
C GLY A 20 -5.40 -25.25 -19.90
N LEU A 21 -6.48 -25.29 -19.10
CA LEU A 21 -7.06 -24.08 -18.49
C LEU A 21 -6.13 -23.50 -17.41
N ALA A 22 -5.52 -24.36 -16.58
CA ALA A 22 -4.57 -23.93 -15.55
C ALA A 22 -3.30 -23.33 -16.15
N ASP A 23 -2.78 -23.89 -17.24
CA ASP A 23 -1.62 -23.36 -17.96
C ASP A 23 -1.93 -22.03 -18.61
N PHE A 24 -3.10 -21.89 -19.23
CA PHE A 24 -3.59 -20.61 -19.76
C PHE A 24 -3.72 -19.55 -18.65
N LEU A 25 -4.35 -19.90 -17.52
CA LEU A 25 -4.49 -18.99 -16.39
C LEU A 25 -3.12 -18.55 -15.86
N ARG A 26 -2.16 -19.48 -15.67
CA ARG A 26 -0.82 -19.12 -15.19
C ARG A 26 -0.06 -18.24 -16.18
N ALA A 27 -0.06 -18.61 -17.46
CA ALA A 27 0.62 -17.84 -18.50
C ALA A 27 0.08 -16.41 -18.63
N PHE A 28 -1.23 -16.22 -18.36
CA PHE A 28 -1.87 -14.92 -18.45
C PHE A 28 -1.80 -14.11 -17.15
N PHE A 29 -2.15 -14.70 -16.00
CA PHE A 29 -2.20 -13.99 -14.72
C PHE A 29 -0.81 -13.65 -14.17
N ALA A 30 0.20 -14.50 -14.37
CA ALA A 30 1.52 -14.27 -13.81
C ALA A 30 2.17 -12.95 -14.29
N PRO A 31 2.27 -12.65 -15.61
CA PRO A 31 2.83 -11.39 -16.06
C PRO A 31 1.98 -10.18 -15.64
N LEU A 32 0.65 -10.31 -15.68
CA LEU A 32 -0.26 -9.22 -15.31
C LEU A 32 -0.13 -8.87 -13.81
N PHE A 33 -0.05 -9.88 -12.96
CA PHE A 33 0.20 -9.71 -11.53
C PHE A 33 1.53 -9.01 -11.26
N LEU A 34 2.62 -9.44 -11.91
CA LEU A 34 3.93 -8.83 -11.69
C LEU A 34 3.97 -7.36 -12.13
N VAL A 35 3.32 -7.00 -13.23
CA VAL A 35 3.23 -5.60 -13.68
C VAL A 35 2.48 -4.75 -12.66
N VAL A 36 1.31 -5.21 -12.21
CA VAL A 36 0.50 -4.44 -11.24
C VAL A 36 1.22 -4.30 -9.91
N VAL A 37 1.78 -5.39 -9.39
CA VAL A 37 2.53 -5.38 -8.13
C VAL A 37 3.78 -4.52 -8.23
N SER A 38 4.47 -4.51 -9.38
CA SER A 38 5.61 -3.62 -9.65
C SER A 38 5.23 -2.15 -9.51
N VAL A 39 4.12 -1.73 -10.13
CA VAL A 39 3.64 -0.34 -10.03
C VAL A 39 3.29 -0.01 -8.57
N VAL A 40 2.51 -0.86 -7.91
CA VAL A 40 2.13 -0.66 -6.50
C VAL A 40 3.38 -0.61 -5.59
N ALA A 41 4.38 -1.45 -5.82
CA ALA A 41 5.63 -1.47 -5.07
C ALA A 41 6.43 -0.17 -5.25
N LEU A 42 6.50 0.36 -6.48
CA LEU A 42 7.13 1.66 -6.75
C LEU A 42 6.39 2.79 -6.02
N PHE A 43 5.05 2.83 -6.14
CA PHE A 43 4.25 3.81 -5.39
C PHE A 43 4.50 3.69 -3.89
N PHE A 44 4.53 2.48 -3.34
CA PHE A 44 4.76 2.25 -1.92
C PHE A 44 6.15 2.71 -1.47
N LEU A 45 7.18 2.46 -2.28
CA LEU A 45 8.56 2.89 -2.04
C LEU A 45 8.64 4.42 -1.96
N PHE A 46 8.05 5.12 -2.93
CA PHE A 46 8.07 6.58 -2.97
C PHE A 46 7.13 7.21 -1.92
N THR A 47 6.02 6.57 -1.57
CA THR A 47 5.06 7.10 -0.59
C THR A 47 5.70 7.28 0.80
N ARG A 48 6.57 6.35 1.23
CA ARG A 48 7.21 6.44 2.55
C ARG A 48 8.19 7.60 2.68
N GLU A 49 8.89 7.94 1.62
CA GLU A 49 9.86 9.04 1.61
C GLU A 49 9.17 10.40 1.38
N ILE A 50 8.22 10.44 0.44
CA ILE A 50 7.48 11.67 0.09
C ILE A 50 6.63 12.14 1.26
N THR A 51 5.97 11.25 2.01
CA THR A 51 5.14 11.66 3.15
C THR A 51 5.95 12.35 4.24
N ARG A 52 7.16 11.87 4.54
CA ARG A 52 8.08 12.54 5.47
C ARG A 52 8.51 13.91 4.95
N PHE A 53 8.88 14.00 3.68
CA PHE A 53 9.24 15.27 3.04
C PHE A 53 8.09 16.28 3.06
N VAL A 54 6.87 15.84 2.73
CA VAL A 54 5.66 16.66 2.75
C VAL A 54 5.34 17.13 4.16
N GLN A 55 5.52 16.31 5.19
CA GLN A 55 5.37 16.73 6.59
C GLN A 55 6.33 17.87 6.94
N PHE A 56 7.60 17.75 6.56
CA PHE A 56 8.58 18.83 6.76
C PHE A 56 8.21 20.11 6.00
N LEU A 57 7.79 19.98 4.74
CA LEU A 57 7.37 21.11 3.91
C LEU A 57 6.15 21.82 4.51
N ILE A 58 5.13 21.06 4.92
CA ILE A 58 3.92 21.61 5.57
C ILE A 58 4.30 22.34 6.85
N LEU A 59 5.17 21.76 7.69
CA LEU A 59 5.61 22.41 8.93
C LEU A 59 6.34 23.72 8.65
N ALA A 60 7.29 23.71 7.70
CA ALA A 60 8.04 24.91 7.32
C ALA A 60 7.11 26.03 6.82
N VAL A 61 6.15 25.69 5.96
CA VAL A 61 5.15 26.64 5.46
C VAL A 61 4.25 27.14 6.59
N ALA A 62 3.78 26.25 7.47
CA ALA A 62 2.91 26.62 8.58
C ALA A 62 3.59 27.62 9.53
N ILE A 63 4.85 27.38 9.89
CA ILE A 63 5.65 28.32 10.67
C ILE A 63 5.82 29.64 9.90
N GLY A 64 6.17 29.57 8.61
CA GLY A 64 6.27 30.76 7.77
C GLY A 64 5.00 31.62 7.81
N VAL A 65 3.82 31.01 7.66
CA VAL A 65 2.54 31.71 7.68
C VAL A 65 2.23 32.31 9.05
N ILE A 66 2.42 31.55 10.14
CA ILE A 66 2.11 32.02 11.51
C ILE A 66 2.92 33.28 11.85
N PHE A 67 4.20 33.30 11.49
CA PHE A 67 5.09 34.43 11.84
C PHE A 67 5.06 35.56 10.82
N TYR A 68 4.75 35.29 9.56
CA TYR A 68 4.75 36.29 8.50
C TYR A 68 3.42 37.05 8.39
N VAL A 69 2.29 36.41 8.73
CA VAL A 69 0.98 37.07 8.69
C VAL A 69 0.78 37.89 9.97
N PRO A 70 0.80 39.24 9.91
CA PRO A 70 0.81 40.09 11.10
C PRO A 70 -0.41 39.91 11.99
N ASN A 71 -1.57 39.61 11.38
CA ASN A 71 -2.82 39.40 12.10
C ASN A 71 -2.80 38.14 12.99
N ILE A 72 -2.08 37.08 12.59
CA ILE A 72 -2.03 35.81 13.33
C ILE A 72 -1.30 35.99 14.66
N ILE A 73 -0.18 36.73 14.66
CA ILE A 73 0.57 37.01 15.89
C ILE A 73 -0.27 37.85 16.84
N GLU A 74 -0.99 38.86 16.32
CA GLU A 74 -1.83 39.74 17.15
C GLU A 74 -2.98 38.98 17.83
N VAL A 75 -3.71 38.15 17.08
CA VAL A 75 -4.81 37.33 17.62
C VAL A 75 -4.28 36.30 18.61
N THR A 76 -3.15 35.65 18.32
CA THR A 76 -2.53 34.67 19.22
C THR A 76 -2.07 35.33 20.51
N ALA A 77 -1.42 36.50 20.42
CA ALA A 77 -0.98 37.27 21.58
C ALA A 77 -2.17 37.72 22.44
N LYS A 78 -3.24 38.24 21.83
CA LYS A 78 -4.47 38.63 22.54
C LYS A 78 -5.17 37.44 23.20
N ALA A 79 -5.22 36.29 22.54
CA ALA A 79 -5.80 35.08 23.10
C ALA A 79 -5.02 34.58 24.33
N ILE A 80 -3.68 34.58 24.24
CA ILE A 80 -2.82 34.20 25.36
C ILE A 80 -2.94 35.23 26.50
N ALA A 81 -2.87 36.51 26.19
CA ALA A 81 -3.01 37.59 27.17
C ALA A 81 -4.36 37.51 27.90
N GLY A 82 -5.46 37.31 27.16
CA GLY A 82 -6.79 37.09 27.73
C GLY A 82 -6.90 35.83 28.60
N ALA A 83 -6.28 34.71 28.19
CA ALA A 83 -6.25 33.48 28.98
C ALA A 83 -5.41 33.62 30.26
N LEU A 84 -4.37 34.46 30.23
CA LEU A 84 -3.52 34.78 31.37
C LEU A 84 -4.11 35.86 32.28
N GLY A 85 -5.28 36.44 31.93
CA GLY A 85 -5.89 37.52 32.69
C GLY A 85 -5.15 38.85 32.58
N ILE A 86 -4.26 38.97 31.58
CA ILE A 86 -3.52 40.19 31.27
C ILE A 86 -4.28 40.84 30.10
N THR A 87 -5.24 41.71 30.42
CA THR A 87 -6.01 42.45 29.41
C THR A 87 -5.34 43.75 29.02
#